data_AF-F9WR61-F1
#
_entry.id   AF-F9WR61-F1
#
_cell.length_a   1.000
_cell.length_b   1.000
_cell.length_c   1.000
_cell.angle_alpha   90.00
_cell.angle_beta   90.00
_cell.angle_gamma   90.00
#
_symmetry.space_group_name_H-M   'P 1'
#
loop_
_entity.id
_entity.type
_entity.pdbx_description
1 polymer ?
#
loop_
_entity_poly.entity_id
_entity_poly.type
_entity_poly.pdbx_seq_one_letter_code
_entity_poly.pdbx_strand_id
1 'polypeptide(L)'
;MPRQQGCVNDVKKFDMMQNKHFYIRREVMRVWYIVEIAVRDWYIVRARAGPMTSIVVGTPGIGKSFGCGSFLLHKLLHYEGGLLDVVAYFVGGSAYVIHNARPGVPGCVVKYSEQRAAVAVIQKVSTLKKKASEDGIKRGFVIVDIGKGIKTPPSGTRTDFWPAVVLTSPDEKHYADWERGTNGPDVVVNCDDARDLMAFVAWKAMHGLAKKSKLNAQQWVEAERWLEEQWTEVDVRTAIVGPLPRFVFMRESYDKLLERIARAVSAIDSTSKTKYDVLSGDEGVWQNNTDAHAIEVCAEKGDWQGM
;
A
#
# COMPACT_ATOMS: atom_id res chain seq x y z
N MET A 1 8.11 51.17 22.19
CA MET A 1 8.47 50.13 21.19
C MET A 1 9.62 49.29 21.74
N PRO A 2 9.77 48.01 21.40
CA PRO A 2 8.79 47.10 20.78
C PRO A 2 8.48 45.86 21.64
N ARG A 3 7.27 45.32 21.42
CA ARG A 3 6.87 43.97 21.82
C ARG A 3 7.70 42.97 21.01
N GLN A 4 8.37 42.03 21.68
CA GLN A 4 8.86 40.85 20.98
C GLN A 4 7.73 39.81 20.90
N GLN A 5 7.00 39.88 19.80
CA GLN A 5 6.27 38.74 19.24
C GLN A 5 7.30 37.67 18.84
N GLY A 6 7.60 36.77 19.76
CA GLY A 6 8.18 35.47 19.44
C GLY A 6 7.07 34.52 19.04
N CYS A 7 6.51 34.70 17.84
CA CYS A 7 5.57 33.75 17.26
C CYS A 7 6.26 32.38 17.15
N VAL A 8 5.68 31.38 17.82
CA VAL A 8 5.88 29.96 17.54
C VAL A 8 5.27 29.68 16.16
N ASN A 9 5.96 30.08 15.09
CA ASN A 9 5.54 29.85 13.71
C ASN A 9 6.39 28.82 12.97
N ASP A 10 7.31 28.14 13.66
CA ASP A 10 8.04 27.00 13.08
C ASP A 10 7.37 25.67 13.42
N VAL A 11 6.06 25.58 13.23
CA VAL A 11 5.45 24.27 12.91
C VAL A 11 5.86 24.00 11.46
N LYS A 12 7.09 23.53 11.25
CA LYS A 12 7.46 22.89 9.99
C LYS A 12 6.42 21.79 9.77
N LYS A 13 5.52 22.00 8.79
CA LYS A 13 4.58 21.00 8.30
C LYS A 13 5.34 19.70 8.17
N PHE A 14 4.97 18.71 8.96
CA PHE A 14 5.56 17.38 8.87
C PHE A 14 5.19 16.81 7.51
N ASP A 15 6.14 16.84 6.59
CA ASP A 15 6.03 16.18 5.31
C ASP A 15 6.40 14.70 5.50
N MET A 16 5.43 13.82 5.24
CA MET A 16 5.64 12.36 5.25
C MET A 16 6.74 11.96 4.25
N MET A 17 7.04 12.81 3.26
CA MET A 17 8.06 12.58 2.23
C MET A 17 9.48 12.98 2.66
N GLN A 18 9.68 13.72 3.77
CA GLN A 18 11.00 14.21 4.18
C GLN A 18 11.67 13.42 5.32
N ASN A 19 10.99 12.44 5.92
CA ASN A 19 11.52 11.69 7.06
C ASN A 19 11.93 10.26 6.66
N LYS A 20 13.09 9.81 7.16
CA LYS A 20 13.68 8.47 6.91
C LYS A 20 12.98 7.32 7.69
N HIS A 21 11.75 7.54 8.16
CA HIS A 21 11.05 6.59 9.02
C HIS A 21 9.86 5.99 8.29
N PHE A 22 9.71 4.67 8.37
CA PHE A 22 8.61 3.93 7.76
C PHE A 22 7.70 3.38 8.85
N TYR A 23 6.42 3.72 8.79
CA TYR A 23 5.40 3.07 9.61
C TYR A 23 4.93 1.80 8.90
N ILE A 24 5.27 0.64 9.47
CA ILE A 24 4.87 -0.66 8.94
C ILE A 24 3.59 -1.09 9.67
N ARG A 25 2.49 -1.09 8.92
CA ARG A 25 1.18 -1.49 9.44
C ARG A 25 1.13 -2.99 9.75
N ARG A 26 0.28 -3.39 10.70
CA ARG A 26 -0.03 -4.80 10.99
C ARG A 26 -0.44 -5.57 9.74
N GLU A 27 -1.28 -4.96 8.91
CA GLU A 27 -1.74 -5.58 7.65
C GLU A 27 -0.63 -5.74 6.60
N VAL A 28 0.36 -4.84 6.59
CA VAL A 28 1.54 -4.98 5.71
C VAL A 28 2.36 -6.21 6.13
N MET A 29 2.52 -6.45 7.44
CA MET A 29 3.17 -7.65 7.94
C MET A 29 2.38 -8.92 7.62
N ARG A 30 1.05 -8.88 7.73
CA ARG A 30 0.19 -10.01 7.36
C ARG A 30 0.34 -10.40 5.88
N VAL A 31 0.34 -9.42 4.99
CA VAL A 31 0.62 -9.65 3.56
C VAL A 31 2.03 -10.22 3.36
N TRP A 32 3.03 -9.68 4.07
CA TRP A 32 4.39 -10.21 4.00
C TRP A 32 4.48 -11.68 4.40
N TYR A 33 3.84 -12.11 5.49
CA TYR A 33 3.88 -13.52 5.89
C TYR A 33 3.31 -14.46 4.82
N ILE A 34 2.25 -14.04 4.12
CA ILE A 34 1.68 -14.80 3.01
C ILE A 34 2.67 -14.90 1.85
N VAL A 35 3.29 -13.78 1.47
CA VAL A 35 4.32 -13.72 0.42
C VAL A 35 5.55 -14.54 0.80
N GLU A 36 5.99 -14.46 2.05
CA GLU A 36 7.14 -15.20 2.58
C GLU A 36 6.89 -16.72 2.51
N ILE A 37 5.72 -17.19 2.94
CA ILE A 37 5.33 -18.60 2.80
C ILE A 37 5.33 -19.01 1.32
N ALA A 38 4.77 -18.18 0.43
CA ALA A 38 4.76 -18.46 -1.00
C ALA A 38 6.17 -18.61 -1.59
N VAL A 39 7.10 -17.71 -1.23
CA VAL A 39 8.50 -17.75 -1.67
C VAL A 39 9.22 -18.97 -1.11
N ARG A 40 9.06 -19.24 0.19
CA ARG A 40 9.71 -20.35 0.90
C ARG A 40 9.23 -21.70 0.37
N ASP A 41 7.92 -21.89 0.24
CA ASP A 41 7.33 -23.15 -0.23
C ASP A 41 7.74 -23.46 -1.67
N TRP A 42 7.89 -22.43 -2.51
CA TRP A 42 8.29 -22.60 -3.90
C TRP A 42 9.79 -22.85 -4.08
N TYR A 43 10.65 -22.01 -3.48
CA TYR A 43 12.10 -22.05 -3.75
C TYR A 43 12.92 -22.90 -2.78
N ILE A 44 12.46 -23.08 -1.54
CA ILE A 44 13.22 -23.76 -0.49
C ILE A 44 12.62 -25.14 -0.23
N VAL A 45 11.34 -25.20 0.13
CA VAL A 45 10.68 -26.47 0.51
C VAL A 45 10.30 -27.30 -0.70
N ARG A 46 10.06 -26.66 -1.87
CA ARG A 46 9.56 -27.29 -3.10
C ARG A 46 8.25 -28.07 -2.86
N ALA A 47 7.37 -27.51 -2.04
CA ALA A 47 6.11 -28.14 -1.62
C ALA A 47 4.94 -27.90 -2.59
N ARG A 48 5.19 -27.26 -3.74
CA ARG A 48 4.13 -26.82 -4.67
C ARG A 48 4.44 -27.23 -6.10
N ALA A 49 3.39 -27.54 -6.85
CA ALA A 49 3.48 -27.87 -8.27
C ALA A 49 3.73 -26.63 -9.16
N GLY A 50 3.49 -25.42 -8.65
CA GLY A 50 3.70 -24.16 -9.37
C GLY A 50 3.86 -22.96 -8.44
N PRO A 51 4.29 -21.81 -8.98
CA PRO A 51 4.44 -20.58 -8.21
C PRO A 51 3.08 -20.04 -7.78
N MET A 52 3.01 -19.45 -6.59
CA MET A 52 1.78 -18.87 -6.07
C MET A 52 1.62 -17.42 -6.53
N THR A 53 0.43 -17.08 -6.99
CA THR A 53 0.00 -15.70 -7.22
C THR A 53 -1.06 -15.33 -6.20
N SER A 54 -0.76 -14.35 -5.34
CA SER A 54 -1.69 -13.82 -4.34
C SER A 54 -2.24 -12.46 -4.77
N ILE A 55 -3.51 -12.19 -4.44
CA ILE A 55 -4.13 -10.88 -4.68
C ILE A 55 -4.24 -10.16 -3.34
N VAL A 56 -3.87 -8.88 -3.32
CA VAL A 56 -4.00 -8.00 -2.16
C VAL A 56 -4.95 -6.88 -2.53
N VAL A 57 -6.19 -6.99 -2.04
CA VAL A 57 -7.27 -6.04 -2.30
C VAL A 57 -7.33 -5.05 -1.14
N GLY A 58 -7.49 -3.76 -1.41
CA GLY A 58 -7.68 -2.80 -0.34
C GLY A 58 -8.19 -1.46 -0.83
N THR A 59 -8.81 -0.70 0.06
CA THR A 59 -9.43 0.59 -0.27
C THR A 59 -8.42 1.59 -0.83
N PRO A 60 -8.78 2.44 -1.81
CA PRO A 60 -7.91 3.52 -2.26
C PRO A 60 -7.42 4.40 -1.11
N GLY A 61 -6.10 4.55 -0.96
CA GLY A 61 -5.50 5.37 0.11
C GLY A 61 -5.11 4.62 1.38
N ILE A 62 -5.37 3.32 1.46
CA ILE A 62 -4.98 2.46 2.60
C ILE A 62 -3.47 2.14 2.66
N GLY A 63 -2.70 2.58 1.64
CA GLY A 63 -1.25 2.39 1.59
C GLY A 63 -0.76 1.13 0.86
N LYS A 64 -1.56 0.53 -0.04
CA LYS A 64 -1.12 -0.65 -0.83
C LYS A 64 0.17 -0.40 -1.61
N SER A 65 0.18 0.59 -2.50
CA SER A 65 1.33 0.91 -3.36
C SER A 65 2.53 1.39 -2.54
N PHE A 66 2.37 2.51 -1.83
CA PHE A 66 3.46 3.18 -1.15
C PHE A 66 3.92 2.47 0.13
N GLY A 67 3.02 1.84 0.88
CA GLY A 67 3.35 1.13 2.11
C GLY A 67 3.64 -0.35 1.87
N CYS A 68 2.64 -1.12 1.40
CA CYS A 68 2.78 -2.56 1.22
C CYS A 68 3.76 -2.91 0.07
N GLY A 69 3.59 -2.33 -1.12
CA GLY A 69 4.41 -2.63 -2.29
C GLY A 69 5.88 -2.31 -2.10
N SER A 70 6.19 -1.14 -1.51
CA SER A 70 7.58 -0.77 -1.19
C SER A 70 8.19 -1.69 -0.12
N PHE A 71 7.41 -2.06 0.91
CA PHE A 71 7.86 -2.98 1.95
C PHE A 71 8.13 -4.38 1.41
N LEU A 72 7.22 -4.91 0.58
CA LEU A 72 7.40 -6.19 -0.09
C LEU A 72 8.63 -6.16 -0.99
N LEU A 73 8.81 -5.10 -1.78
CA LEU A 73 9.99 -4.92 -2.63
C LEU A 73 11.28 -4.98 -1.80
N HIS A 74 11.34 -4.23 -0.70
CA HIS A 74 12.49 -4.23 0.19
C HIS A 74 12.74 -5.63 0.77
N LYS A 75 11.72 -6.26 1.35
CA LYS A 75 11.85 -7.59 1.96
C LYS A 75 12.28 -8.66 0.96
N LEU A 76 11.73 -8.65 -0.26
CA LEU A 76 12.08 -9.59 -1.32
C LEU A 76 13.53 -9.43 -1.79
N LEU A 77 14.02 -8.19 -1.93
CA LEU A 77 15.42 -7.93 -2.30
C LEU A 77 16.42 -8.39 -1.23
N HIS A 78 16.00 -8.43 0.04
CA HIS A 78 16.85 -8.83 1.17
C HIS A 78 16.51 -10.23 1.72
N TYR A 79 15.60 -10.97 1.09
CA TYR A 79 15.14 -12.26 1.58
C TYR A 79 16.27 -13.30 1.55
N GLU A 80 16.51 -13.97 2.68
CA GLU A 80 17.48 -15.08 2.82
C GLU A 80 18.84 -14.77 2.18
N GLY A 81 19.40 -13.59 2.47
CA GLY A 81 20.72 -13.19 1.97
C GLY A 81 20.79 -12.96 0.46
N GLY A 82 19.65 -12.71 -0.21
CA GLY A 82 19.58 -12.52 -1.66
C GLY A 82 19.20 -13.78 -2.43
N LEU A 83 18.31 -14.60 -1.86
CA LEU A 83 17.78 -15.82 -2.49
C LEU A 83 17.21 -15.55 -3.89
N LEU A 84 16.52 -14.42 -4.04
CA LEU A 84 15.94 -14.00 -5.31
C LEU A 84 17.00 -13.35 -6.20
N ASP A 85 17.16 -13.90 -7.41
CA ASP A 85 18.05 -13.35 -8.42
C ASP A 85 17.46 -12.09 -9.06
N VAL A 86 16.13 -12.02 -9.19
CA VAL A 86 15.40 -10.93 -9.88
C VAL A 86 14.09 -10.59 -9.18
N VAL A 87 13.81 -9.31 -8.99
CA VAL A 87 12.47 -8.84 -8.57
C VAL A 87 11.95 -7.87 -9.64
N ALA A 88 10.77 -8.15 -10.19
CA ALA A 88 10.12 -7.28 -11.15
C ALA A 88 8.98 -6.50 -10.46
N TYR A 89 8.98 -5.18 -10.57
CA TYR A 89 7.96 -4.32 -9.97
C TYR A 89 7.25 -3.48 -11.04
N PHE A 90 5.98 -3.78 -11.28
CA PHE A 90 5.11 -3.06 -12.20
C PHE A 90 4.31 -2.03 -11.42
N VAL A 91 4.47 -0.75 -11.74
CA VAL A 91 3.81 0.35 -11.02
C VAL A 91 3.65 1.56 -11.94
N GLY A 92 2.48 2.21 -11.88
CA GLY A 92 2.24 3.51 -12.54
C GLY A 92 2.51 3.53 -14.05
N GLY A 93 2.18 2.44 -14.76
CA GLY A 93 2.39 2.30 -16.20
C GLY A 93 3.81 1.93 -16.62
N SER A 94 4.76 1.88 -15.67
CA SER A 94 6.13 1.46 -15.89
C SER A 94 6.41 0.11 -15.23
N ALA A 95 7.60 -0.44 -15.49
CA ALA A 95 8.12 -1.60 -14.78
C ALA A 95 9.60 -1.43 -14.45
N TYR A 96 10.02 -2.02 -13.34
CA TYR A 96 11.40 -2.04 -12.87
C TYR A 96 11.81 -3.50 -12.73
N VAL A 97 12.81 -3.93 -13.50
CA VAL A 97 13.41 -5.27 -13.35
C VAL A 97 14.71 -5.10 -12.58
N ILE A 98 14.72 -5.60 -11.36
CA ILE A 98 15.83 -5.45 -10.42
C ILE A 98 16.59 -6.77 -10.38
N HIS A 99 17.84 -6.77 -10.83
CA HIS A 99 18.76 -7.89 -10.66
C HIS A 99 19.49 -7.72 -9.33
N ASN A 100 19.27 -8.66 -8.42
CA ASN A 100 19.86 -8.58 -7.10
C ASN A 100 21.38 -8.77 -7.16
N ALA A 101 22.10 -8.08 -6.28
CA ALA A 101 23.54 -8.19 -6.19
C ALA A 101 23.93 -9.60 -5.73
N ARG A 102 25.05 -10.12 -6.26
CA ARG A 102 25.64 -11.40 -5.83
C ARG A 102 27.14 -11.21 -5.59
N PRO A 103 27.81 -12.13 -4.85
CA PRO A 103 29.26 -12.07 -4.69
C PRO A 103 29.96 -11.91 -6.06
N GLY A 104 30.69 -10.81 -6.23
CA GLY A 104 31.39 -10.48 -7.47
C GLY A 104 30.54 -9.92 -8.63
N VAL A 105 29.21 -9.77 -8.46
CA VAL A 105 28.32 -9.21 -9.49
C VAL A 105 27.47 -8.09 -8.87
N PRO A 106 27.68 -6.82 -9.27
CA PRO A 106 26.86 -5.72 -8.76
C PRO A 106 25.40 -5.90 -9.17
N GLY A 107 24.49 -5.52 -8.29
CA GLY A 107 23.07 -5.45 -8.62
C GLY A 107 22.81 -4.33 -9.61
N CYS A 108 21.73 -4.44 -10.39
CA CYS A 108 21.31 -3.40 -11.31
C CYS A 108 19.79 -3.29 -11.39
N VAL A 109 19.31 -2.12 -11.81
CA VAL A 109 17.89 -1.84 -12.00
C VAL A 109 17.70 -1.34 -13.41
N VAL A 110 16.77 -1.96 -14.15
CA VAL A 110 16.38 -1.51 -15.48
C VAL A 110 14.93 -1.05 -15.44
N LYS A 111 14.70 0.22 -15.78
CA LYS A 111 13.36 0.78 -15.94
C LYS A 111 12.87 0.56 -17.36
N TYR A 112 11.64 0.08 -17.49
CA TYR A 112 10.91 -0.03 -18.74
C TYR A 112 9.71 0.91 -18.69
N SER A 113 9.67 1.89 -19.61
CA SER A 113 8.51 2.77 -19.76
C SER A 113 7.30 2.01 -20.33
N GLU A 114 7.54 0.92 -21.06
CA GLU A 114 6.51 0.03 -21.58
C GLU A 114 6.52 -1.31 -20.83
N GLN A 115 5.41 -1.65 -20.17
CA GLN A 115 5.32 -2.87 -19.37
C GLN A 115 5.46 -4.14 -20.20
N ARG A 116 5.06 -4.13 -21.49
CA ARG A 116 5.21 -5.28 -22.40
C ARG A 116 6.68 -5.67 -22.62
N ALA A 117 7.57 -4.68 -22.71
CA ALA A 117 9.01 -4.94 -22.85
C ALA A 117 9.56 -5.63 -21.59
N ALA A 118 9.15 -5.17 -20.40
CA ALA A 118 9.52 -5.82 -19.15
C ALA A 118 8.98 -7.24 -19.05
N VAL A 119 7.72 -7.48 -19.47
CA VAL A 119 7.13 -8.84 -19.53
C VAL A 119 7.99 -9.79 -20.38
N ALA A 120 8.37 -9.37 -21.58
CA ALA A 120 9.20 -10.20 -22.45
C ALA A 120 10.55 -10.54 -21.80
N VAL A 121 11.14 -9.60 -21.06
CA VAL A 121 12.38 -9.81 -20.31
C VAL A 121 12.18 -10.79 -19.17
N ILE A 122 11.14 -10.63 -18.34
CA ILE A 122 10.92 -11.56 -17.21
C ILE A 122 10.61 -12.98 -17.69
N GLN A 123 9.85 -13.15 -18.78
CA GLN A 123 9.55 -14.47 -19.37
C GLN A 123 10.82 -15.14 -19.92
N LYS A 124 11.68 -14.35 -20.58
CA LYS A 124 12.97 -14.84 -21.02
C LYS A 124 13.84 -15.22 -19.83
N VAL A 125 13.95 -14.36 -18.81
CA VAL A 125 14.84 -14.59 -17.67
C VAL A 125 14.35 -15.75 -16.80
N SER A 126 13.05 -15.91 -16.63
CA SER A 126 12.44 -16.98 -15.83
C SER A 126 12.58 -18.36 -16.46
N THR A 127 12.87 -18.44 -17.77
CA THR A 127 13.12 -19.70 -18.49
C THR A 127 14.62 -20.02 -18.66
N LEU A 128 15.52 -19.09 -18.34
CA LEU A 128 16.97 -19.32 -18.49
C LEU A 128 17.52 -20.23 -17.39
N LYS A 129 18.16 -21.32 -17.82
CA LYS A 129 19.00 -22.17 -16.96
C LYS A 129 20.40 -21.55 -16.76
N LYS A 130 20.86 -21.42 -15.51
CA LYS A 130 22.27 -21.24 -15.11
C LYS A 130 23.05 -22.43 -15.65
N LYS A 131 24.15 -22.15 -16.34
CA LYS A 131 25.03 -23.16 -16.96
C LYS A 131 25.70 -24.15 -15.97
N ALA A 132 25.44 -24.11 -14.66
CA ALA A 132 26.27 -24.80 -13.65
C ALA A 132 25.54 -25.39 -12.41
N SER A 133 24.22 -25.54 -12.38
CA SER A 133 23.53 -26.23 -11.27
C SER A 133 22.33 -27.03 -11.77
N GLU A 134 22.11 -28.23 -11.22
CA GLU A 134 21.14 -29.23 -11.70
C GLU A 134 19.69 -28.71 -11.86
N ASP A 135 19.27 -27.67 -11.12
CA ASP A 135 17.93 -27.07 -11.26
C ASP A 135 17.85 -25.82 -12.16
N GLY A 136 19.00 -25.22 -12.54
CA GLY A 136 19.17 -24.16 -13.54
C GLY A 136 18.41 -22.82 -13.39
N ILE A 137 17.16 -22.75 -12.99
CA ILE A 137 16.31 -21.60 -13.31
C ILE A 137 16.59 -20.39 -12.40
N LYS A 138 16.61 -19.18 -12.98
CA LYS A 138 16.69 -17.92 -12.23
C LYS A 138 15.51 -17.80 -11.28
N ARG A 139 15.78 -17.53 -10.00
CA ARG A 139 14.74 -17.31 -8.99
C ARG A 139 14.28 -15.87 -9.05
N GLY A 140 12.98 -15.65 -9.18
CA GLY A 140 12.46 -14.30 -9.16
C GLY A 140 11.08 -14.15 -8.54
N PHE A 141 10.63 -12.91 -8.45
CA PHE A 141 9.34 -12.57 -7.90
C PHE A 141 8.76 -11.38 -8.66
N VAL A 142 7.44 -11.37 -8.85
CA VAL A 142 6.74 -10.30 -9.56
C VAL A 142 5.78 -9.57 -8.62
N ILE A 143 5.94 -8.25 -8.50
CA ILE A 143 5.00 -7.37 -7.81
C ILE A 143 4.26 -6.56 -8.88
N VAL A 144 2.94 -6.63 -8.90
CA VAL A 144 2.09 -5.86 -9.80
C VAL A 144 1.22 -4.91 -8.98
N ASP A 145 1.53 -3.62 -9.04
CA ASP A 145 0.73 -2.57 -8.42
C ASP A 145 -0.21 -1.94 -9.45
N ILE A 146 -1.48 -2.36 -9.38
CA ILE A 146 -2.56 -1.84 -10.21
C ILE A 146 -2.97 -0.47 -9.64
N GLY A 147 -2.24 0.55 -10.09
CA GLY A 147 -2.54 1.95 -9.80
C GLY A 147 -3.60 2.55 -10.74
N LYS A 148 -3.88 3.84 -10.58
CA LYS A 148 -4.83 4.58 -11.43
C LYS A 148 -4.48 4.45 -12.91
N GLY A 149 -5.46 4.08 -13.73
CA GLY A 149 -5.34 3.99 -15.19
C GLY A 149 -4.86 2.62 -15.73
N ILE A 150 -4.38 1.72 -14.88
CA ILE A 150 -4.14 0.31 -15.24
C ILE A 150 -5.34 -0.48 -14.77
N LYS A 151 -6.02 -1.17 -15.69
CA LYS A 151 -7.25 -1.93 -15.39
C LYS A 151 -6.98 -3.41 -15.09
N THR A 152 -5.91 -3.96 -15.66
CA THR A 152 -5.54 -5.37 -15.52
C THR A 152 -4.02 -5.53 -15.38
N PRO A 153 -3.54 -6.57 -14.66
CA PRO A 153 -2.14 -6.96 -14.71
C PRO A 153 -1.71 -7.13 -16.16
N PRO A 154 -0.53 -6.61 -16.56
CA PRO A 154 -0.03 -6.82 -17.92
C PRO A 154 0.03 -8.32 -18.23
N SER A 155 -0.54 -8.72 -19.37
CA SER A 155 -0.51 -10.13 -19.77
C SER A 155 0.93 -10.64 -19.79
N GLY A 156 1.18 -11.79 -19.15
CA GLY A 156 2.52 -12.37 -19.01
C GLY A 156 3.31 -11.96 -17.76
N THR A 157 2.78 -11.11 -16.87
CA THR A 157 3.37 -10.90 -15.54
C THR A 157 3.27 -12.12 -14.63
N ARG A 158 2.28 -12.99 -14.90
CA ARG A 158 2.20 -14.32 -14.31
C ARG A 158 3.09 -15.24 -15.14
N THR A 159 4.09 -15.82 -14.48
CA THR A 159 5.00 -16.77 -15.11
C THR A 159 4.85 -18.11 -14.42
N ASP A 160 5.08 -19.20 -15.15
CA ASP A 160 5.03 -20.56 -14.58
C ASP A 160 6.20 -20.86 -13.63
N PHE A 161 7.11 -19.91 -13.44
CA PHE A 161 8.35 -20.10 -12.69
C PHE A 161 8.49 -19.19 -11.47
N TRP A 162 7.86 -18.01 -11.45
CA TRP A 162 8.04 -17.02 -10.39
C TRP A 162 6.72 -16.73 -9.66
N PRO A 163 6.73 -16.76 -8.31
CA PRO A 163 5.61 -16.29 -7.51
C PRO A 163 5.35 -14.81 -7.75
N ALA A 164 4.10 -14.40 -7.52
CA ALA A 164 3.68 -13.03 -7.75
C ALA A 164 2.70 -12.53 -6.69
N VAL A 165 2.64 -11.20 -6.55
CA VAL A 165 1.61 -10.51 -5.78
C VAL A 165 1.00 -9.40 -6.61
N VAL A 166 -0.32 -9.32 -6.61
CA VAL A 166 -1.08 -8.27 -7.29
C VAL A 166 -1.70 -7.36 -6.24
N LEU A 167 -1.29 -6.10 -6.20
CA LEU A 167 -1.87 -5.08 -5.33
C LEU A 167 -2.95 -4.35 -6.12
N THR A 168 -4.19 -4.38 -5.62
CA THR A 168 -5.34 -3.84 -6.35
C THR A 168 -6.39 -3.20 -5.46
N SER A 169 -7.20 -2.32 -6.05
CA SER A 169 -8.39 -1.74 -5.41
C SER A 169 -9.55 -2.75 -5.50
N PRO A 170 -10.56 -2.71 -4.60
CA PRO A 170 -11.83 -3.38 -4.85
C PRO A 170 -12.53 -2.69 -6.03
N ASP A 171 -12.27 -3.14 -7.26
CA ASP A 171 -13.05 -2.78 -8.44
C ASP A 171 -13.63 -4.06 -9.03
N GLU A 172 -14.93 -4.23 -8.83
CA GLU A 172 -15.68 -5.41 -9.24
C GLU A 172 -15.61 -5.66 -10.74
N LYS A 173 -15.50 -4.59 -11.57
CA LYS A 173 -15.48 -4.70 -13.04
C LYS A 173 -14.27 -5.50 -13.54
N HIS A 174 -13.23 -5.62 -12.73
CA HIS A 174 -11.96 -6.21 -13.12
C HIS A 174 -11.51 -7.34 -12.19
N TYR A 175 -12.26 -7.61 -11.11
CA TYR A 175 -11.96 -8.69 -10.16
C TYR A 175 -11.86 -10.04 -10.86
N ALA A 176 -12.81 -10.38 -11.74
CA ALA A 176 -12.77 -11.63 -12.49
C ALA A 176 -11.51 -11.77 -13.37
N ASP A 177 -10.97 -10.66 -13.90
CA ASP A 177 -9.73 -10.69 -14.69
C ASP A 177 -8.50 -10.95 -13.79
N TRP A 178 -8.54 -10.44 -12.56
CA TRP A 178 -7.48 -10.62 -11.58
C TRP A 178 -7.52 -11.99 -10.91
N GLU A 179 -8.70 -12.53 -10.63
CA GLU A 179 -8.92 -13.83 -10.02
C GLU A 179 -8.63 -14.97 -10.99
N ARG A 180 -8.98 -14.83 -12.29
CA ARG A 180 -8.70 -15.88 -13.29
C ARG A 180 -7.23 -16.25 -13.30
N GLY A 181 -6.90 -17.47 -12.88
CA GLY A 181 -5.52 -17.99 -12.88
C GLY A 181 -4.70 -17.64 -11.64
N THR A 182 -5.32 -17.18 -10.55
CA THR A 182 -4.69 -17.20 -9.23
C THR A 182 -4.87 -18.56 -8.57
N ASN A 183 -3.87 -18.93 -7.79
CA ASN A 183 -3.81 -20.18 -7.02
C ASN A 183 -3.40 -19.91 -5.57
N GLY A 184 -3.43 -18.64 -5.16
CA GLY A 184 -3.14 -18.19 -3.81
C GLY A 184 -4.27 -17.38 -3.20
N PRO A 185 -4.19 -17.07 -1.90
CA PRO A 185 -5.26 -16.43 -1.17
C PRO A 185 -5.49 -15.01 -1.66
N ASP A 186 -6.75 -14.63 -1.67
CA ASP A 186 -7.17 -13.24 -1.76
C ASP A 186 -7.10 -12.60 -0.38
N VAL A 187 -6.35 -11.51 -0.31
CA VAL A 187 -6.01 -10.82 0.93
C VAL A 187 -6.66 -9.46 0.93
N VAL A 188 -7.78 -9.34 1.63
CA VAL A 188 -8.39 -8.03 1.90
C VAL A 188 -7.57 -7.33 2.98
N VAL A 189 -6.99 -6.18 2.66
CA VAL A 189 -6.22 -5.34 3.58
C VAL A 189 -7.18 -4.60 4.48
N ASN A 190 -7.16 -4.94 5.77
CA ASN A 190 -8.00 -4.26 6.76
C ASN A 190 -7.56 -2.80 6.96
N CYS A 191 -8.50 -1.95 7.36
CA CYS A 191 -8.18 -0.59 7.79
C CYS A 191 -7.42 -0.60 9.12
N ASP A 192 -6.78 0.51 9.45
CA ASP A 192 -6.17 0.70 10.77
C ASP A 192 -7.27 0.84 11.82
N ASP A 193 -7.02 0.37 13.04
CA ASP A 193 -7.90 0.62 14.17
C ASP A 193 -7.51 1.92 14.90
N ALA A 194 -8.34 2.38 15.85
CA ALA A 194 -8.08 3.60 16.60
C ALA A 194 -6.72 3.56 17.32
N ARG A 195 -6.27 2.39 17.79
CA ARG A 195 -4.98 2.23 18.46
C ARG A 195 -3.83 2.35 17.47
N ASP A 196 -3.98 1.81 16.26
CA ASP A 196 -2.99 1.97 15.19
C ASP A 196 -2.80 3.45 14.83
N LEU A 197 -3.90 4.21 14.69
CA LEU A 197 -3.85 5.65 14.43
C LEU A 197 -3.27 6.44 15.61
N MET A 198 -3.68 6.11 16.83
CA MET A 198 -3.18 6.74 18.05
C MET A 198 -1.68 6.50 18.23
N ALA A 199 -1.19 5.29 17.95
CA ALA A 199 0.23 4.97 17.99
C ALA A 199 1.03 5.82 16.99
N PHE A 200 0.48 6.08 15.80
CA PHE A 200 1.10 6.95 14.82
C PHE A 200 1.16 8.42 15.28
N VAL A 201 0.09 8.93 15.90
CA VAL A 201 0.06 10.27 16.51
C VAL A 201 1.07 10.39 17.65
N ALA A 202 1.09 9.40 18.55
CA ALA A 202 2.05 9.31 19.65
C ALA A 202 3.49 9.31 19.14
N TRP A 203 3.78 8.51 18.10
CA TRP A 203 5.10 8.47 17.49
C TRP A 203 5.51 9.83 16.91
N LYS A 204 4.60 10.56 16.24
CA LYS A 204 4.90 11.90 15.71
C LYS A 204 5.26 12.89 16.82
N ALA A 205 4.51 12.91 17.92
CA ALA A 205 4.84 13.75 19.08
C ALA A 205 6.24 13.40 19.59
N MET A 206 6.46 12.12 19.88
CA MET A 206 7.71 11.65 20.46
C MET A 206 8.91 11.87 19.54
N HIS A 207 8.74 11.73 18.21
CA HIS A 207 9.80 11.98 17.24
C HIS A 207 10.24 13.45 17.22
N GLY A 208 9.28 14.38 17.31
CA GLY A 208 9.57 15.81 17.44
C GLY A 208 10.37 16.13 18.70
N LEU A 209 10.11 15.41 19.79
CA LEU A 209 10.72 15.61 21.11
C LEU A 209 12.07 14.89 21.27
N ALA A 210 12.25 13.73 20.63
CA ALA A 210 13.43 12.86 20.72
C ALA A 210 14.73 13.49 20.19
N LYS A 211 14.66 14.66 19.54
CA LYS A 211 15.84 15.48 19.19
C LYS A 211 16.47 16.18 20.40
N LYS A 212 15.90 16.04 21.60
CA LYS A 212 16.38 16.67 22.84
C LYS A 212 16.78 15.61 23.87
N SER A 213 17.90 15.82 24.56
CA SER A 213 18.51 14.83 25.46
C SER A 213 17.76 14.63 26.79
N LYS A 214 16.99 15.62 27.25
CA LYS A 214 15.97 15.53 28.32
C LYS A 214 14.89 16.57 28.11
N LEU A 215 13.63 16.18 28.28
CA LEU A 215 12.48 17.08 28.29
C LEU A 215 12.30 17.67 29.69
N ASN A 216 12.03 18.97 29.78
CA ASN A 216 11.59 19.60 31.04
C ASN A 216 10.06 19.51 31.20
N ALA A 217 9.54 19.83 32.39
CA ALA A 217 8.11 19.72 32.70
C ALA A 217 7.22 20.52 31.75
N GLN A 218 7.63 21.72 31.35
CA GLN A 218 6.87 22.55 30.43
C GLN A 218 6.79 21.92 29.02
N GLN A 219 7.87 21.30 28.54
CA GLN A 219 7.89 20.63 27.24
C GLN A 219 7.01 19.38 27.22
N TRP A 220 6.83 18.70 28.37
CA TRP A 220 5.85 17.62 28.50
C TRP A 220 4.43 18.13 28.40
N VAL A 221 4.09 19.22 29.09
CA VAL A 221 2.76 19.84 28.99
C VAL A 221 2.44 20.31 27.56
N GLU A 222 3.43 20.88 26.86
CA GLU A 222 3.27 21.27 25.45
C GLU A 222 3.08 20.05 24.54
N ALA A 223 3.78 18.95 24.79
CA ALA A 223 3.64 17.70 24.05
C ALA A 223 2.27 17.05 24.25
N GLU A 224 1.79 17.01 25.50
CA GLU A 224 0.46 16.50 25.85
C GLU A 224 -0.63 17.30 25.15
N ARG A 225 -0.57 18.64 25.21
CA ARG A 225 -1.53 19.50 24.51
C ARG A 225 -1.51 19.26 23.00
N TRP A 226 -0.33 19.17 22.40
CA TRP A 226 -0.20 18.88 20.97
C TRP A 226 -0.79 17.50 20.62
N LEU A 227 -0.58 16.47 21.45
CA LEU A 227 -1.16 15.15 21.26
C LEU A 227 -2.69 15.19 21.28
N GLU A 228 -3.29 15.88 22.24
CA GLU A 228 -4.74 16.04 22.34
C GLU A 228 -5.33 16.75 21.11
N GLU A 229 -4.70 17.84 20.66
CA GLU A 229 -5.12 18.58 19.45
C GLU A 229 -5.04 17.69 18.20
N GLN A 230 -3.94 16.95 18.02
CA GLN A 230 -3.76 16.07 16.88
C GLN A 230 -4.70 14.86 16.91
N TRP A 231 -4.93 14.29 18.10
CA TRP A 231 -5.87 13.19 18.26
C TRP A 231 -7.30 13.62 17.92
N THR A 232 -7.70 14.81 18.40
CA THR A 232 -9.02 15.39 18.08
C THR A 232 -9.21 15.55 16.57
N GLU A 233 -8.21 16.06 15.86
CA GLU A 233 -8.25 16.20 14.40
C GLU A 233 -8.35 14.85 13.69
N VAL A 234 -7.59 13.85 14.15
CA VAL A 234 -7.60 12.48 13.62
C VAL A 234 -8.94 11.81 13.82
N ASP A 235 -9.54 11.95 15.00
CA ASP A 235 -10.84 11.38 15.35
C ASP A 235 -11.96 11.97 14.46
N VAL A 236 -12.01 13.30 14.33
CA VAL A 236 -12.96 14.00 13.44
C VAL A 236 -12.83 13.53 11.99
N ARG A 237 -11.59 13.44 11.47
CA ARG A 237 -11.39 12.97 10.10
C ARG A 237 -11.78 11.52 9.92
N THR A 238 -11.43 10.66 10.87
CA THR A 238 -11.73 9.22 10.84
C THR A 238 -13.24 8.99 10.82
N ALA A 239 -14.01 9.78 11.56
CA ALA A 239 -15.47 9.73 11.53
C ALA A 239 -16.08 10.07 10.15
N ILE A 240 -15.36 10.82 9.31
CA ILE A 240 -15.85 11.28 8.00
C ILE A 240 -15.37 10.37 6.87
N VAL A 241 -14.09 9.97 6.87
CA VAL A 241 -13.45 9.27 5.74
C VAL A 241 -13.06 7.83 6.07
N GLY A 242 -13.36 7.38 7.28
CA GLY A 242 -12.87 6.12 7.83
C GLY A 242 -11.40 6.18 8.23
N PRO A 243 -10.85 5.11 8.83
CA PRO A 243 -9.47 5.05 9.29
C PRO A 243 -8.49 4.77 8.14
N LEU A 244 -8.46 5.69 7.18
CA LEU A 244 -7.61 5.65 5.99
C LEU A 244 -6.43 6.63 6.18
N PRO A 245 -5.21 6.14 6.46
CA PRO A 245 -4.09 7.01 6.88
C PRO A 245 -3.80 8.18 5.95
N ARG A 246 -3.92 7.99 4.62
CA ARG A 246 -3.72 9.06 3.65
C ARG A 246 -4.66 10.25 3.91
N PHE A 247 -5.94 9.97 4.15
CA PHE A 247 -6.95 11.02 4.30
C PHE A 247 -7.02 11.53 5.74
N VAL A 248 -6.72 10.69 6.73
CA VAL A 248 -6.67 11.09 8.14
C VAL A 248 -5.48 12.02 8.40
N PHE A 249 -4.29 11.66 7.89
CA PHE A 249 -3.05 12.39 8.23
C PHE A 249 -2.59 13.40 7.19
N MET A 250 -3.12 13.41 5.96
CA MET A 250 -2.78 14.41 4.94
C MET A 250 -3.95 15.32 4.64
N ARG A 251 -3.87 16.56 5.13
CA ARG A 251 -4.89 17.58 4.93
C ARG A 251 -5.26 17.81 3.46
N GLU A 252 -4.27 17.90 2.57
CA GLU A 252 -4.55 18.10 1.14
C GLU A 252 -5.32 16.92 0.52
N SER A 253 -5.05 15.69 0.96
CA SER A 253 -5.79 14.53 0.50
C SER A 253 -7.20 14.49 1.08
N TYR A 254 -7.34 14.88 2.35
CA TYR A 254 -8.61 15.02 3.04
C TYR A 254 -9.52 16.04 2.34
N ASP A 255 -9.02 17.26 2.11
CA ASP A 255 -9.78 18.36 1.50
C ASP A 255 -10.23 17.97 0.08
N LYS A 256 -9.34 17.37 -0.73
CA LYS A 256 -9.71 16.82 -2.05
C LYS A 256 -10.77 15.73 -1.97
N LEU A 257 -10.75 14.88 -0.94
CA LEU A 257 -11.79 13.87 -0.75
C LEU A 257 -13.12 14.50 -0.37
N LEU A 258 -13.13 15.51 0.52
CA LEU A 258 -14.33 16.25 0.86
C LEU A 258 -14.95 16.94 -0.35
N GLU A 259 -14.15 17.59 -1.20
CA GLU A 259 -14.64 18.18 -2.44
C GLU A 259 -15.29 17.12 -3.36
N ARG A 260 -14.69 15.93 -3.45
CA ARG A 260 -15.25 14.82 -4.23
C ARG A 260 -16.57 14.32 -3.63
N ILE A 261 -16.65 14.19 -2.31
CA ILE A 261 -17.88 13.83 -1.60
C ILE A 261 -18.96 14.89 -1.86
N ALA A 262 -18.64 16.17 -1.68
CA ALA A 262 -19.58 17.28 -1.90
C ALA A 262 -20.09 17.33 -3.34
N ARG A 263 -19.20 17.15 -4.33
CA ARG A 263 -19.59 17.05 -5.75
C ARG A 263 -20.51 15.86 -5.99
N ALA A 264 -20.19 14.70 -5.45
CA ALA A 264 -21.02 13.51 -5.62
C ALA A 264 -22.40 13.68 -4.96
N VAL A 265 -22.46 14.19 -3.73
CA VAL A 265 -23.72 14.49 -3.03
C VAL A 265 -24.55 15.52 -3.79
N SER A 266 -23.94 16.57 -4.31
CA SER A 266 -24.64 17.59 -5.12
C SER A 266 -25.20 17.03 -6.43
N ALA A 267 -24.57 15.99 -6.98
CA ALA A 267 -25.03 15.33 -8.20
C ALA A 267 -26.27 14.43 -7.96
N ILE A 268 -26.51 13.98 -6.72
CA ILE A 268 -27.59 13.04 -6.37
C ILE A 268 -28.98 13.63 -6.67
N ASP A 269 -29.16 14.96 -6.60
CA ASP A 269 -30.50 15.59 -6.69
C ASP A 269 -30.87 16.17 -8.06
N SER A 270 -30.01 16.10 -9.07
CA SER A 270 -30.34 16.71 -10.37
C SER A 270 -31.02 15.78 -11.38
N THR A 271 -30.91 14.44 -11.28
CA THR A 271 -31.62 13.52 -12.21
C THR A 271 -31.78 12.03 -11.81
N SER A 272 -31.32 11.51 -10.66
CA SER A 272 -31.48 10.05 -10.40
C SER A 272 -31.55 9.65 -8.92
N LYS A 273 -32.67 9.00 -8.56
CA LYS A 273 -33.01 8.49 -7.22
C LYS A 273 -32.27 7.21 -6.78
N THR A 274 -31.18 6.81 -7.45
CA THR A 274 -30.43 5.60 -7.09
C THR A 274 -28.99 5.66 -7.62
N LYS A 275 -28.00 5.98 -6.76
CA LYS A 275 -26.61 5.46 -6.79
C LYS A 275 -25.70 6.17 -5.79
N TYR A 276 -24.84 5.41 -5.10
CA TYR A 276 -23.79 5.91 -4.22
C TYR A 276 -22.42 5.44 -4.74
N ASP A 277 -21.60 6.38 -5.23
CA ASP A 277 -20.32 6.09 -5.93
C ASP A 277 -19.09 6.82 -5.32
N VAL A 278 -19.13 7.17 -4.04
CA VAL A 278 -18.24 8.22 -3.50
C VAL A 278 -16.82 7.74 -3.15
N LEU A 279 -16.62 6.43 -2.96
CA LEU A 279 -15.35 5.89 -2.43
C LEU A 279 -14.42 5.29 -3.50
N SER A 280 -14.86 5.14 -4.74
CA SER A 280 -13.99 4.66 -5.83
C SER A 280 -13.16 5.80 -6.43
N GLY A 281 -11.90 5.53 -6.75
CA GLY A 281 -10.90 6.53 -7.13
C GLY A 281 -11.02 7.09 -8.55
N ASP A 282 -12.10 6.79 -9.28
CA ASP A 282 -12.25 7.07 -10.70
C ASP A 282 -13.24 8.20 -11.01
N GLU A 283 -12.86 9.04 -11.99
CA GLU A 283 -13.73 9.94 -12.71
C GLU A 283 -14.40 9.14 -13.84
N GLY A 284 -15.56 8.52 -13.58
CA GLY A 284 -16.30 7.78 -14.60
C GLY A 284 -17.38 6.84 -14.09
N VAL A 285 -18.58 7.40 -13.90
CA VAL A 285 -19.93 6.81 -14.03
C VAL A 285 -20.11 5.32 -13.67
N TRP A 286 -20.87 5.03 -12.60
CA TRP A 286 -21.45 3.71 -12.38
C TRP A 286 -22.76 3.51 -13.15
N GLN A 287 -22.83 2.40 -13.87
CA GLN A 287 -24.09 1.74 -14.23
C GLN A 287 -24.18 0.42 -13.45
N ASN A 288 -25.10 0.39 -12.48
CA ASN A 288 -25.58 -0.82 -11.81
C ASN A 288 -26.28 -1.70 -12.84
N ASN A 289 -25.88 -2.96 -12.93
CA ASN A 289 -26.78 -4.06 -13.25
C ASN A 289 -26.28 -5.30 -12.48
N THR A 290 -27.07 -5.67 -11.46
CA THR A 290 -27.33 -7.04 -10.98
C THR A 290 -26.19 -8.05 -11.06
N ASP A 291 -25.48 -8.28 -9.95
CA ASP A 291 -25.58 -9.49 -9.13
C ASP A 291 -24.46 -9.48 -8.07
N ALA A 292 -24.75 -10.07 -6.91
CA ALA A 292 -24.12 -9.77 -5.62
C ALA A 292 -22.68 -10.26 -5.45
N HIS A 293 -21.81 -9.40 -4.87
CA HIS A 293 -20.77 -9.75 -3.89
C HIS A 293 -20.47 -8.54 -2.99
N ALA A 294 -21.29 -8.36 -1.94
CA ALA A 294 -21.11 -7.25 -1.00
C ALA A 294 -19.81 -7.41 -0.19
N ILE A 295 -18.82 -6.55 -0.45
CA ILE A 295 -17.74 -6.28 0.51
C ILE A 295 -18.22 -5.12 1.38
N GLU A 296 -18.53 -5.44 2.63
CA GLU A 296 -19.00 -4.48 3.62
C GLU A 296 -17.89 -3.45 3.89
N VAL A 297 -18.13 -2.20 3.48
CA VAL A 297 -17.33 -1.05 3.92
C VAL A 297 -17.71 -0.81 5.37
N CYS A 298 -16.84 -1.20 6.31
CA CYS A 298 -17.07 -1.04 7.74
C CYS A 298 -17.33 0.44 8.10
N ALA A 299 -18.61 0.79 8.20
CA ALA A 299 -19.11 1.89 8.99
C ALA A 299 -19.84 1.28 10.20
N GLU A 300 -19.13 0.55 11.05
CA GLU A 300 -19.64 0.26 12.38
C GLU A 300 -19.45 1.51 13.24
N LYS A 301 -20.55 2.24 13.45
CA LYS A 301 -20.70 3.13 14.60
C LYS A 301 -20.65 2.25 15.85
N GLY A 302 -19.49 2.15 16.47
CA GLY A 302 -19.41 1.75 17.88
C GLY A 302 -19.77 2.94 18.74
N ASP A 303 -20.91 2.88 19.43
CA ASP A 303 -21.20 3.75 20.57
C ASP A 303 -20.11 3.56 21.62
N TRP A 304 -19.20 4.53 21.74
CA TRP A 304 -18.18 4.54 22.79
C TRP A 304 -18.73 5.23 24.04
N GLN A 305 -19.55 4.51 24.80
CA GLN A 305 -19.74 4.76 26.23
C GLN A 305 -19.30 3.54 27.04
N GLY A 306 -18.24 3.72 27.82
CA GLY A 306 -17.98 2.96 29.06
C GLY A 306 -17.00 1.80 28.99
N MET A 307 -15.74 2.07 29.39
CA MET A 307 -15.00 1.49 30.54
C MET A 307 -13.48 1.59 30.34
#